data_AF-A0A1M4TYS0-F1
#
_entry.id   AF-A0A1M4TYS0-F1
#
_cell.length_a   1.000
_cell.length_b   1.000
_cell.length_c   1.000
_cell.angle_alpha   90.00
_cell.angle_beta   90.00
_cell.angle_gamma   90.00
#
_symmetry.space_group_name_H-M   'P 1'
#
loop_
_entity.id
_entity.type
_entity.pdbx_description
1 polymer ?
#
loop_
_entity_poly.entity_id
_entity_poly.type
_entity_poly.pdbx_seq_one_letter_code
_entity_poly.pdbx_strand_id
1 'polypeptide(L)'
;MEREMREALSRGLEILRRIHEIYPQGEFDREMLHGEMDFRYRRIHELRRELEKLPPEVRSFCLLVDTAPVSEAQLAGLFRMLLQGPEGLAAAWRSPDEPGAIAAAQELGIPRSALYQILGRMKLSRLLDARHRLTPTGRALVEAYITLEE
;
A
#
# COMPACT_ATOMS: atom_id res chain seq x y z
N MET A 1 0.75 20.81 4.46
CA MET A 1 1.55 19.60 4.15
C MET A 1 0.96 18.33 4.77
N GLU A 2 0.97 18.13 6.10
CA GLU A 2 0.50 16.86 6.70
C GLU A 2 -1.01 16.60 6.47
N ARG A 3 -1.84 17.64 6.63
CA ARG A 3 -3.28 17.58 6.35
C ARG A 3 -3.60 17.25 4.88
N GLU A 4 -2.93 17.94 3.95
CA GLU A 4 -3.13 17.74 2.50
C GLU A 4 -2.71 16.33 2.07
N MET A 5 -1.62 15.80 2.67
CA MET A 5 -1.17 14.43 2.43
C MET A 5 -2.23 13.41 2.89
N ARG A 6 -2.80 13.62 4.09
CA ARG A 6 -3.83 12.74 4.64
C ARG A 6 -5.11 12.76 3.81
N GLU A 7 -5.55 13.95 3.38
CA GLU A 7 -6.70 14.12 2.48
C GLU A 7 -6.46 13.43 1.12
N ALA A 8 -5.26 13.58 0.54
CA ALA A 8 -4.89 12.91 -0.70
C ALA A 8 -4.83 11.38 -0.56
N LEU A 9 -4.28 10.88 0.55
CA LEU A 9 -4.19 9.45 0.87
C LEU A 9 -5.59 8.84 1.03
N SER A 10 -6.44 9.44 1.87
CA SER A 10 -7.83 9.01 2.07
C SER A 10 -8.59 8.97 0.76
N ARG A 11 -8.46 10.01 -0.09
CA ARG A 11 -9.07 10.04 -1.42
C ARG A 11 -8.55 8.92 -2.31
N GLY A 12 -7.25 8.65 -2.32
CA GLY A 12 -6.65 7.60 -3.14
C GLY A 12 -7.12 6.21 -2.76
N LEU A 13 -7.19 5.90 -1.46
CA LEU A 13 -7.71 4.63 -0.96
C LEU A 13 -9.20 4.47 -1.27
N GLU A 14 -9.98 5.53 -1.11
CA GLU A 14 -11.41 5.54 -1.47
C GLU A 14 -11.64 5.28 -2.97
N ILE A 15 -10.82 5.87 -3.84
CA ILE A 15 -10.88 5.63 -5.28
C ILE A 15 -10.63 4.15 -5.58
N LEU A 16 -9.63 3.53 -4.97
CA LEU A 16 -9.28 2.13 -5.18
C LEU A 16 -10.41 1.21 -4.67
N ARG A 17 -10.93 1.47 -3.48
CA ARG A 17 -12.10 0.78 -2.93
C ARG A 17 -13.29 0.79 -3.90
N ARG A 18 -13.63 1.95 -4.46
CA ARG A 18 -14.70 2.08 -5.47
C ARG A 18 -14.42 1.32 -6.76
N ILE A 19 -13.17 1.23 -7.19
CA ILE A 19 -12.80 0.42 -8.36
C ILE A 19 -13.12 -1.06 -8.09
N HIS A 20 -12.80 -1.57 -6.90
CA HIS A 20 -13.14 -2.96 -6.52
C HIS A 20 -14.64 -3.19 -6.37
N GLU A 21 -15.39 -2.21 -5.84
CA GLU A 21 -16.86 -2.30 -5.72
C GLU A 21 -17.56 -2.34 -7.08
N ILE A 22 -17.11 -1.54 -8.04
CA ILE A 22 -17.66 -1.50 -9.40
C ILE A 22 -17.26 -2.74 -10.21
N TYR A 23 -16.15 -3.38 -9.82
CA TYR A 23 -15.54 -4.48 -10.55
C TYR A 23 -15.02 -5.57 -9.61
N PRO A 24 -15.91 -6.41 -9.07
CA PRO A 24 -15.50 -7.57 -8.29
C PRO A 24 -14.70 -8.53 -9.17
N GLN A 25 -13.61 -9.09 -8.64
CA GLN A 25 -12.80 -10.05 -9.40
C GLN A 25 -13.65 -11.24 -9.88
N GLY A 26 -13.66 -11.49 -11.20
CA GLY A 26 -14.28 -12.69 -11.80
C GLY A 26 -15.57 -12.46 -12.61
N GLU A 27 -16.09 -11.23 -12.72
CA GLU A 27 -17.35 -10.97 -13.43
C GLU A 27 -17.19 -10.64 -14.94
N PHE A 28 -15.97 -10.57 -15.47
CA PHE A 28 -15.72 -10.14 -16.86
C PHE A 28 -16.32 -11.07 -17.92
N ASP A 29 -16.36 -12.39 -17.66
CA ASP A 29 -16.76 -13.37 -18.67
C ASP A 29 -18.29 -13.47 -18.85
N ARG A 30 -19.11 -12.87 -17.97
CA ARG A 30 -20.57 -12.99 -18.03
C ARG A 30 -21.28 -11.85 -18.76
N GLU A 31 -20.63 -10.70 -18.95
CA GLU A 31 -21.31 -9.46 -19.36
C GLU A 31 -20.98 -8.97 -20.77
N MET A 32 -20.27 -9.77 -21.58
CA MET A 32 -20.02 -9.48 -22.99
C MET A 32 -21.28 -9.32 -23.87
N LEU A 33 -22.50 -9.49 -23.33
CA LEU A 33 -23.74 -9.56 -24.09
C LEU A 33 -24.68 -8.35 -23.94
N HIS A 34 -24.48 -7.45 -22.98
CA HIS A 34 -25.40 -6.32 -22.74
C HIS A 34 -24.62 -5.02 -22.46
N GLY A 35 -24.96 -3.92 -23.13
CA GLY A 35 -24.22 -2.64 -23.19
C GLY A 35 -24.00 -1.87 -21.87
N GLU A 36 -24.12 -2.51 -20.71
CA GLU A 36 -23.77 -1.97 -19.39
C GLU A 36 -22.25 -1.93 -19.14
N MET A 37 -21.46 -2.71 -19.90
CA MET A 37 -19.99 -2.70 -19.82
C MET A 37 -19.39 -1.32 -20.08
N ASP A 38 -19.94 -0.55 -21.03
CA ASP A 38 -19.39 0.76 -21.42
C ASP A 38 -19.44 1.77 -20.25
N PHE A 39 -20.48 1.70 -19.41
CA PHE A 39 -20.63 2.62 -18.28
C PHE A 39 -19.68 2.27 -17.14
N ARG A 40 -19.55 0.99 -16.77
CA ARG A 40 -18.64 0.57 -15.69
C ARG A 40 -17.18 0.77 -16.09
N TYR A 41 -16.82 0.41 -17.33
CA TYR A 41 -15.48 0.64 -17.87
C TYR A 41 -15.14 2.14 -17.90
N ARG A 42 -16.06 2.98 -18.39
CA ARG A 42 -15.89 4.44 -18.39
C ARG A 42 -15.70 4.96 -16.96
N ARG A 43 -16.50 4.49 -16.01
CA ARG A 43 -16.41 4.90 -14.62
C ARG A 43 -15.08 4.51 -13.97
N ILE A 44 -14.58 3.31 -14.22
CA ILE A 44 -13.26 2.86 -13.75
C ILE A 44 -12.15 3.72 -14.37
N HIS A 45 -12.24 4.05 -15.66
CA HIS A 45 -11.28 4.94 -16.31
C HIS A 45 -11.27 6.34 -15.72
N GLU A 46 -12.44 6.90 -15.41
CA GLU A 46 -12.56 8.19 -14.72
C GLU A 46 -11.90 8.13 -13.34
N LEU A 47 -12.17 7.08 -12.55
CA LEU A 47 -11.55 6.87 -11.24
C LEU A 47 -10.02 6.73 -11.34
N ARG A 48 -9.51 5.99 -12.33
CA ARG A 48 -8.06 5.88 -12.58
C ARG A 48 -7.44 7.23 -12.96
N ARG A 49 -8.11 8.03 -13.79
CA ARG A 49 -7.67 9.41 -14.10
C ARG A 49 -7.67 10.32 -12.88
N GLU A 50 -8.60 10.13 -11.94
CA GLU A 50 -8.57 10.85 -10.67
C GLU A 50 -7.39 10.43 -9.80
N LEU A 51 -7.11 9.12 -9.73
CA LEU A 51 -5.94 8.58 -9.02
C LEU A 51 -4.63 9.12 -9.60
N GLU A 52 -4.55 9.30 -10.92
CA GLU A 52 -3.39 9.86 -11.62
C GLU A 52 -3.10 11.33 -11.31
N LYS A 53 -4.09 12.09 -10.80
CA LYS A 53 -3.91 13.49 -10.38
C LYS A 53 -3.29 13.63 -8.99
N LEU A 54 -3.23 12.54 -8.21
CA LEU A 54 -2.59 12.56 -6.90
C LEU A 54 -1.06 12.66 -7.03
N PRO A 55 -0.36 13.18 -6.01
CA PRO A 55 1.10 13.14 -5.99
C PRO A 55 1.63 11.71 -6.23
N PRO A 56 2.68 11.53 -7.06
CA PRO A 56 3.18 10.21 -7.43
C PRO A 56 3.49 9.30 -6.23
N GLU A 57 4.00 9.86 -5.15
CA GLU A 57 4.35 9.16 -3.91
C GLU A 57 3.09 8.68 -3.17
N VAL A 58 2.07 9.53 -3.08
CA VAL A 58 0.75 9.18 -2.51
C VAL A 58 0.13 8.05 -3.33
N ARG A 59 0.07 8.21 -4.65
CA ARG A 59 -0.48 7.19 -5.55
C ARG A 59 0.23 5.85 -5.41
N SER A 60 1.56 5.86 -5.38
CA SER A 60 2.37 4.65 -5.22
C SER A 60 2.12 3.98 -3.87
N PHE A 61 1.95 4.77 -2.81
CA PHE A 61 1.60 4.28 -1.48
C PHE A 61 0.21 3.66 -1.46
N CYS A 62 -0.81 4.32 -2.01
CA CYS A 62 -2.17 3.77 -2.10
C CYS A 62 -2.19 2.43 -2.83
N LEU A 63 -1.50 2.34 -3.97
CA LEU A 63 -1.40 1.08 -4.73
C LEU A 63 -0.65 -0.01 -3.95
N LEU A 64 0.35 0.37 -3.17
CA LEU A 64 1.06 -0.57 -2.29
C LEU A 64 0.13 -1.15 -1.22
N VAL A 65 -0.67 -0.31 -0.58
CA VAL A 65 -1.66 -0.72 0.43
C VAL A 65 -2.71 -1.63 -0.19
N ASP A 66 -3.34 -1.19 -1.28
CA ASP A 66 -4.41 -1.91 -1.97
C ASP A 66 -4.02 -3.30 -2.48
N THR A 67 -2.75 -3.45 -2.88
CA THR A 67 -2.23 -4.69 -3.46
C THR A 67 -1.32 -5.46 -2.49
N ALA A 68 -1.30 -5.08 -1.21
CA ALA A 68 -0.51 -5.77 -0.20
C ALA A 68 -1.07 -7.19 0.04
N PRO A 69 -0.24 -8.24 0.02
CA PRO A 69 -0.69 -9.62 0.20
C PRO A 69 -0.89 -9.98 1.69
N VAL A 70 -1.41 -9.04 2.49
CA VAL A 70 -1.63 -9.15 3.94
C VAL A 70 -2.89 -8.37 4.32
N SER A 71 -3.46 -8.64 5.49
CA SER A 71 -4.58 -7.84 6.01
C SER A 71 -4.16 -6.40 6.35
N GLU A 72 -5.11 -5.47 6.34
CA GLU A 72 -4.91 -4.07 6.77
C GLU A 72 -4.30 -3.98 8.17
N ALA A 73 -4.78 -4.80 9.12
CA ALA A 73 -4.25 -4.85 10.47
C ALA A 73 -2.76 -5.27 10.52
N GLN A 74 -2.37 -6.27 9.71
CA GLN A 74 -0.98 -6.69 9.60
C GLN A 74 -0.11 -5.62 8.93
N LEU A 75 -0.64 -4.94 7.91
CA LEU A 75 0.06 -3.87 7.23
C LEU A 75 0.28 -2.66 8.16
N ALA A 76 -0.75 -2.26 8.92
CA ALA A 76 -0.65 -1.23 9.94
C ALA A 76 0.36 -1.61 11.04
N GLY A 77 0.37 -2.89 11.46
CA GLY A 77 1.38 -3.42 12.38
C GLY A 77 2.81 -3.26 11.84
N LEU A 78 3.05 -3.66 10.58
CA LEU A 78 4.34 -3.51 9.91
C LEU A 78 4.76 -2.03 9.91
N PHE A 79 3.87 -1.15 9.50
CA PHE A 79 4.11 0.28 9.43
C PHE A 79 4.43 0.90 10.80
N ARG A 80 3.75 0.50 11.88
CA ARG A 80 4.10 0.91 13.24
C ARG A 80 5.52 0.45 13.61
N MET A 81 5.89 -0.79 13.27
CA MET A 81 7.27 -1.27 13.47
C MET A 81 8.29 -0.43 12.67
N LEU A 82 7.99 -0.07 11.42
CA LEU A 82 8.87 0.79 10.60
C LEU A 82 9.11 2.17 11.26
N LEU A 83 8.09 2.75 11.91
CA LEU A 83 8.18 4.07 12.54
C LEU A 83 9.04 4.06 13.81
N GLN A 84 9.00 2.96 14.59
CA GLN A 84 9.72 2.80 15.85
C GLN A 84 11.25 2.72 15.67
N GLY A 85 11.73 2.48 14.45
CA GLY A 85 13.12 2.70 14.08
C GLY A 85 13.98 1.43 13.92
N PRO A 86 15.28 1.61 13.60
CA PRO A 86 16.08 0.60 12.91
C PRO A 86 16.72 -0.48 13.80
N GLU A 87 16.58 -0.43 15.13
CA GLU A 87 17.42 -1.26 16.03
C GLU A 87 17.13 -2.77 15.94
N GLY A 88 15.92 -3.18 15.54
CA GLY A 88 15.62 -4.58 15.17
C GLY A 88 15.55 -4.85 13.66
N LEU A 89 15.29 -3.81 12.88
CA LEU A 89 14.83 -3.94 11.49
C LEU A 89 15.92 -3.65 10.44
N ALA A 90 16.91 -2.80 10.72
CA ALA A 90 17.94 -2.49 9.72
C ALA A 90 18.91 -3.66 9.45
N ALA A 91 19.10 -4.55 10.43
CA ALA A 91 19.87 -5.79 10.28
C ALA A 91 19.05 -6.90 9.60
N ALA A 92 17.74 -6.95 9.86
CA ALA A 92 16.78 -7.88 9.29
C ALA A 92 16.69 -7.84 7.75
N TRP A 93 16.99 -6.71 7.12
CA TRP A 93 16.46 -6.42 5.77
C TRP A 93 17.50 -6.45 4.65
N ARG A 94 18.69 -6.97 4.91
CA ARG A 94 19.66 -7.28 3.84
C ARG A 94 19.28 -8.53 3.07
N SER A 95 18.59 -9.49 3.71
CA SER A 95 18.11 -10.73 3.12
C SER A 95 16.86 -11.26 3.86
N PRO A 96 15.90 -11.92 3.17
CA PRO A 96 14.73 -12.57 3.80
C PRO A 96 15.07 -13.72 4.76
N ASP A 97 16.32 -14.18 4.76
CA ASP A 97 16.82 -15.23 5.66
C ASP A 97 17.57 -14.69 6.88
N GLU A 98 17.67 -13.36 7.02
CA GLU A 98 18.25 -12.76 8.21
C GLU A 98 17.34 -12.99 9.43
N PRO A 99 17.90 -13.31 10.62
CA PRO A 99 17.11 -13.57 11.83
C PRO A 99 16.12 -12.46 12.19
N GLY A 100 16.46 -11.20 11.93
CA GLY A 100 15.57 -10.08 12.20
C GLY A 100 14.35 -10.03 11.28
N ALA A 101 14.45 -10.46 10.02
CA ALA A 101 13.31 -10.49 9.09
C ALA A 101 12.37 -11.63 9.45
N ILE A 102 12.94 -12.75 9.89
CA ILE A 102 12.19 -13.89 10.40
C ILE A 102 11.42 -13.48 11.66
N ALA A 103 12.08 -12.82 12.62
CA ALA A 103 11.45 -12.36 13.84
C ALA A 103 10.31 -11.36 13.55
N ALA A 104 10.54 -10.37 12.67
CA ALA A 104 9.50 -9.40 12.30
C ALA A 104 8.31 -10.06 11.59
N ALA A 105 8.55 -10.99 10.66
CA ALA A 105 7.49 -11.72 9.98
C ALA A 105 6.66 -12.58 10.96
N GLN A 106 7.33 -13.20 11.94
CA GLN A 106 6.68 -13.99 13.00
C GLN A 106 5.84 -13.09 13.94
N GLU A 107 6.39 -11.97 14.38
CA GLU A 107 5.70 -11.01 15.25
C GLU A 107 4.43 -10.45 14.60
N LEU A 108 4.52 -10.15 13.29
CA LEU A 108 3.39 -9.67 12.50
C LEU A 108 2.44 -10.78 12.01
N GLY A 109 2.80 -12.05 12.21
CA GLY A 109 2.04 -13.19 11.71
C GLY A 109 1.87 -13.22 10.19
N ILE A 110 2.84 -12.71 9.42
CA ILE A 110 2.79 -12.66 7.95
C ILE A 110 3.83 -13.59 7.31
N PRO A 111 3.56 -14.10 6.09
CA PRO A 111 4.57 -14.83 5.33
C PRO A 111 5.80 -13.95 5.03
N ARG A 112 7.00 -14.52 5.11
CA ARG A 112 8.25 -13.82 4.76
C ARG A 112 8.24 -13.25 3.35
N SER A 113 7.64 -13.99 2.41
CA SER A 113 7.45 -13.55 1.03
C SER A 113 6.58 -12.30 0.91
N ALA A 114 5.51 -12.21 1.70
CA ALA A 114 4.63 -11.05 1.76
C ALA A 114 5.36 -9.82 2.30
N LEU A 115 6.08 -9.98 3.42
CA LEU A 115 6.93 -8.92 3.99
C LEU A 115 7.95 -8.40 2.97
N TYR A 116 8.65 -9.31 2.29
CA TYR A 116 9.64 -8.93 1.26
C TYR A 116 9.00 -8.19 0.09
N GLN A 117 7.84 -8.64 -0.39
CA GLN A 117 7.12 -7.96 -1.48
C GLN A 117 6.74 -6.53 -1.09
N ILE A 118 6.20 -6.33 0.11
CA ILE A 118 5.81 -5.01 0.61
C ILE A 118 7.04 -4.10 0.69
N LEU A 119 8.11 -4.54 1.38
CA LEU A 119 9.33 -3.75 1.54
C LEU A 119 10.03 -3.46 0.21
N GLY A 120 10.05 -4.44 -0.71
CA GLY A 120 10.59 -4.27 -2.05
C GLY A 120 9.84 -3.18 -2.83
N ARG A 121 8.50 -3.18 -2.78
CA ARG A 121 7.69 -2.12 -3.38
C ARG A 121 7.94 -0.77 -2.72
N MET A 122 8.02 -0.70 -1.39
CA MET A 122 8.33 0.55 -0.69
C MET A 122 9.68 1.14 -1.13
N LYS A 123 10.70 0.28 -1.33
CA LYS A 123 12.02 0.69 -1.81
C LYS A 123 11.98 1.19 -3.26
N LEU A 124 11.28 0.48 -4.15
CA LEU A 124 11.09 0.90 -5.53
C LEU A 124 10.35 2.25 -5.63
N SER A 125 9.41 2.49 -4.71
CA SER A 125 8.68 3.76 -4.58
C SER A 125 9.45 4.84 -3.81
N ARG A 126 10.72 4.62 -3.43
CA ARG A 126 11.57 5.57 -2.69
C ARG A 126 11.00 6.01 -1.33
N LEU A 127 10.13 5.18 -0.74
CA LEU A 127 9.60 5.36 0.61
C LEU A 127 10.60 4.86 1.66
N LEU A 128 11.48 3.95 1.26
CA LEU A 128 12.63 3.49 2.02
C LEU A 128 13.94 3.96 1.37
N ASP A 129 14.93 4.30 2.18
CA ASP A 129 16.29 4.62 1.75
C ASP A 129 17.13 3.35 1.47
N ALA A 130 18.38 3.54 1.06
CA ALA A 130 19.31 2.44 0.78
C ALA A 130 19.61 1.56 2.01
N ARG A 131 19.40 2.08 3.22
CA ARG A 131 19.56 1.40 4.51
C ARG A 131 18.22 0.87 5.04
N HIS A 132 17.18 0.83 4.19
CA HIS A 132 15.82 0.40 4.50
C HIS A 132 15.14 1.23 5.60
N ARG A 133 15.53 2.50 5.79
CA ARG A 133 14.85 3.42 6.71
C ARG A 133 13.79 4.19 5.97
N LEU A 134 12.69 4.54 6.63
CA LEU A 134 11.70 5.45 6.07
C LEU A 134 12.36 6.78 5.68
N THR A 135 12.17 7.19 4.43
CA THR A 135 12.49 8.55 3.98
C THR A 135 11.52 9.54 4.65
N PRO A 136 11.80 10.86 4.66
CA PRO A 136 10.86 11.83 5.21
C PRO A 136 9.45 11.71 4.61
N THR A 137 9.36 11.51 3.30
CA THR A 137 8.09 11.28 2.60
C THR A 137 7.45 9.95 3.00
N GLY A 138 8.23 8.86 3.07
CA GLY A 138 7.75 7.56 3.50
C GLY A 138 7.20 7.59 4.92
N ARG A 139 7.89 8.27 5.84
CA ARG A 139 7.46 8.48 7.22
C ARG A 139 6.13 9.22 7.29
N ALA A 140 6.01 10.35 6.60
CA ALA A 140 4.77 11.14 6.58
C ALA A 140 3.57 10.36 6.01
N LEU A 141 3.77 9.56 4.97
CA LEU A 141 2.72 8.71 4.38
C LEU A 141 2.30 7.58 5.32
N VAL A 142 3.27 6.92 5.96
CA VAL A 142 3.01 5.86 6.94
C VAL A 142 2.26 6.41 8.16
N GLU A 143 2.69 7.54 8.71
CA GLU A 143 2.02 8.20 9.85
C GLU A 143 0.58 8.61 9.48
N ALA A 144 0.39 9.18 8.29
CA ALA A 144 -0.94 9.53 7.78
C ALA A 144 -1.84 8.29 7.62
N TYR A 145 -1.31 7.18 7.12
CA TYR A 145 -2.05 5.92 6.98
C TYR A 145 -2.48 5.36 8.32
N ILE A 146 -1.55 5.24 9.28
CA ILE A 146 -1.86 4.70 10.62
C ILE A 146 -2.96 5.52 11.29
N THR A 147 -2.95 6.85 11.11
CA THR A 147 -3.99 7.73 11.67
C THR A 147 -5.35 7.56 10.99
N LEU A 148 -5.42 7.04 9.76
CA LEU A 148 -6.68 6.74 9.07
C LEU A 148 -7.28 5.40 9.50
N GLU A 149 -6.45 4.48 10.00
CA GLU A 149 -6.85 3.15 10.47
C GLU A 149 -7.25 3.13 11.96
N GLU A 150 -7.13 4.26 12.65
CA GLU A 150 -7.55 4.49 14.04
C GLU A 150 -8.89 5.21 14.13
#